data_AF-A0A7J4SVZ8-F1
#
_entry.id   AF-A0A7J4SVZ8-F1
#
_cell.length_a   1.000
_cell.length_b   1.000
_cell.length_c   1.000
_cell.angle_alpha   90.00
_cell.angle_beta   90.00
_cell.angle_gamma   90.00
#
_symmetry.space_group_name_H-M   'P 1'
#
loop_
_entity.id
_entity.type
_entity.pdbx_description
1 polymer ?
#
loop_
_entity_poly.entity_id
_entity_poly.type
_entity_poly.pdbx_seq_one_letter_code
_entity_poly.pdbx_strand_id
1 'polypeptide(L)'
;MQESIASSTSHLNTESRWSSVGRMLGIVILLWVLAQFVVLIAAGFLDGNLDGDFGPLDGTLIIAGTLCSAPLVVFLLFIRRPKLEHLIIAEPTPEGQHIHSLPNSKILQTPVPTRIRQFIVRSRHPLRVPVAKHLWMLFLGGVVISSVAFAPLLVDSTNTMFILLALFVAIPAWLVGFSTPVFAWWSFSSSRFHLSTTRQQGEAMLIAGMLSTFPAIIINSFIAPGAVLFVSGGNASASLVENIIVIVSAPVGEEICKALAVLSLAGLIDSKKRGFQVGFTVGLGFALLENLQYILFSLFAGEVVALSYGLTTVVRGIGSIPGHAMWTACSGYAIGHILEQRKQTQQIPDVTRWDLT
;
A
#
# COMPACT_ATOMS: atom_id res chain seq x y z
N MET A 1 1.34 43.06 0.02
CA MET A 1 0.70 41.86 -0.58
C MET A 1 1.67 40.66 -0.74
N GLN A 2 2.99 40.85 -0.61
CA GLN A 2 4.00 39.76 -0.69
C GLN A 2 4.22 38.98 0.62
N GLU A 3 3.92 39.54 1.79
CA GLU A 3 4.23 38.90 3.09
C GLU A 3 3.20 37.85 3.54
N SER A 4 1.93 37.97 3.13
CA SER A 4 0.89 36.99 3.52
C SER A 4 0.97 35.67 2.74
N ILE A 5 1.61 35.65 1.57
CA ILE A 5 1.83 34.42 0.79
C ILE A 5 3.01 33.61 1.38
N ALA A 6 3.91 34.28 2.12
CA ALA A 6 5.09 33.66 2.74
C ALA A 6 4.74 32.78 3.95
N SER A 7 3.69 33.10 4.72
CA SER A 7 3.37 32.34 5.94
C SER A 7 2.72 30.99 5.64
N SER A 8 1.87 30.89 4.61
CA SER A 8 1.24 29.63 4.20
C SER A 8 2.21 28.70 3.48
N THR A 9 3.19 29.26 2.77
CA THR A 9 4.28 28.50 2.12
C THR A 9 5.34 28.03 3.12
N SER A 10 5.52 28.71 4.25
CA SER A 10 6.47 28.30 5.30
C SER A 10 6.12 26.95 5.95
N HIS A 11 4.84 26.71 6.26
CA HIS A 11 4.36 25.43 6.81
C HIS A 11 4.35 24.29 5.77
N LEU A 12 4.24 24.63 4.48
CA LEU A 12 4.32 23.66 3.38
C LEU A 12 5.76 23.17 3.12
N ASN A 13 6.78 23.87 3.64
CA ASN A 13 8.19 23.51 3.49
C ASN A 13 8.75 22.68 4.67
N THR A 14 7.98 22.50 5.75
CA THR A 14 8.47 21.84 6.98
C THR A 14 8.18 20.33 7.07
N GLU A 15 7.26 19.76 6.28
CA GLU A 15 7.07 18.29 6.29
C GLU A 15 8.17 17.58 5.48
N SER A 16 9.03 16.85 6.19
CA SER A 16 10.07 15.99 5.60
C SER A 16 9.46 14.94 4.67
N ARG A 17 10.11 14.71 3.52
CA ARG A 17 9.73 13.66 2.54
C ARG A 17 9.69 12.25 3.17
N TRP A 18 10.42 12.05 4.26
CA TRP A 18 10.49 10.79 5.01
C TRP A 18 9.31 10.54 5.94
N SER A 19 8.55 11.58 6.31
CA SER A 19 7.37 11.43 7.16
C SER A 19 6.29 10.55 6.52
N SER A 20 6.15 10.62 5.19
CA SER A 20 5.23 9.76 4.44
C SER A 20 5.67 8.30 4.45
N VAL A 21 6.98 8.04 4.36
CA VAL A 21 7.57 6.70 4.41
C VAL A 21 7.35 6.07 5.79
N GLY A 22 7.70 6.78 6.86
CA GLY A 22 7.51 6.29 8.23
C GLY A 22 6.04 5.99 8.56
N ARG A 23 5.12 6.85 8.11
CA ARG A 23 3.67 6.59 8.27
C ARG A 23 3.23 5.34 7.52
N MET A 24 3.65 5.17 6.27
CA MET A 24 3.32 3.98 5.49
C MET A 24 3.89 2.72 6.15
N LEU A 25 5.15 2.73 6.60
CA LEU A 25 5.76 1.61 7.33
C LEU A 25 4.92 1.17 8.53
N GLY A 26 4.45 2.11 9.35
CA GLY A 26 3.58 1.79 10.50
C GLY A 26 2.26 1.13 10.08
N ILE A 27 1.61 1.63 9.02
CA ILE A 27 0.38 1.04 8.50
C ILE A 27 0.61 -0.37 7.95
N VAL A 28 1.76 -0.61 7.34
CA VAL A 28 2.10 -1.89 6.71
C VAL A 28 2.30 -2.96 7.78
N ILE A 29 3.08 -2.64 8.82
CA ILE A 29 3.26 -3.55 9.96
C ILE A 29 1.91 -3.84 10.62
N LEU A 30 1.07 -2.80 10.82
CA LEU A 30 -0.28 -2.97 11.36
C LEU A 30 -1.14 -3.91 10.49
N LEU A 31 -1.16 -3.71 9.17
CA LEU A 31 -1.92 -4.54 8.24
C LEU A 31 -1.37 -5.95 8.15
N TRP A 32 -0.06 -6.14 8.27
CA TRP A 32 0.56 -7.46 8.30
C TRP A 32 0.14 -8.27 9.53
N VAL A 33 0.16 -7.64 10.72
CA VAL A 33 -0.32 -8.26 11.96
C VAL A 33 -1.81 -8.56 11.86
N LEU A 34 -2.60 -7.62 11.34
CA LEU A 34 -4.03 -7.83 11.11
C LEU A 34 -4.28 -9.01 10.16
N ALA A 35 -3.48 -9.16 9.10
CA ALA A 35 -3.59 -10.27 8.16
C ALA A 35 -3.43 -11.64 8.85
N GLN A 36 -2.55 -11.76 9.85
CA GLN A 36 -2.36 -13.03 10.59
C GLN A 36 -3.65 -13.44 11.32
N PHE A 37 -4.33 -12.49 11.95
CA PHE A 37 -5.61 -12.77 12.63
C PHE A 37 -6.75 -13.02 11.65
N VAL A 38 -6.74 -12.36 10.48
CA VAL A 38 -7.72 -12.64 9.41
C VAL A 38 -7.54 -14.06 8.88
N VAL A 39 -6.30 -14.50 8.68
CA VAL A 39 -5.97 -15.90 8.31
C VAL A 39 -6.43 -16.87 9.39
N LEU A 40 -6.25 -16.53 10.68
CA LEU A 40 -6.72 -17.35 11.79
C LEU A 40 -8.25 -17.51 11.80
N ILE A 41 -8.99 -16.43 11.51
CA ILE A 41 -10.45 -16.49 11.37
C ILE A 41 -10.82 -17.39 10.18
N ALA A 42 -10.14 -17.23 9.04
CA ALA A 42 -10.40 -18.03 7.85
C ALA A 42 -10.12 -19.52 8.08
N ALA A 43 -9.02 -19.86 8.76
CA ALA A 43 -8.72 -21.21 9.21
C ALA A 43 -9.88 -21.79 10.02
N GLY A 44 -10.33 -21.09 11.07
CA GLY A 44 -11.42 -21.58 11.89
C GLY A 44 -12.74 -21.83 11.13
N PHE A 45 -13.02 -21.09 10.06
CA PHE A 45 -14.20 -21.32 9.21
C PHE A 45 -14.02 -22.42 8.15
N LEU A 46 -12.83 -22.51 7.56
CA LEU A 46 -12.57 -23.30 6.35
C LEU A 46 -11.83 -24.61 6.63
N ASP A 47 -10.94 -24.65 7.61
CA ASP A 47 -9.99 -25.73 7.90
C ASP A 47 -9.53 -25.61 9.36
N GLY A 48 -10.38 -26.05 10.30
CA GLY A 48 -10.16 -25.84 11.74
C GLY A 48 -9.12 -26.77 12.36
N ASN A 49 -8.85 -27.91 11.74
CA ASN A 49 -7.79 -28.86 12.10
C ASN A 49 -6.47 -28.61 11.35
N LEU A 50 -6.45 -27.70 10.37
CA LEU A 50 -5.27 -27.30 9.59
C LEU A 50 -4.64 -28.47 8.80
N ASP A 51 -5.47 -29.38 8.29
CA ASP A 51 -5.00 -30.50 7.47
C ASP A 51 -5.09 -30.22 5.95
N GLY A 52 -5.61 -29.05 5.58
CA GLY A 52 -5.74 -28.59 4.21
C GLY A 52 -7.05 -29.00 3.54
N ASP A 53 -7.89 -29.81 4.20
CA ASP A 53 -9.24 -30.12 3.72
C ASP A 53 -10.29 -29.11 4.23
N PHE A 54 -11.52 -29.24 3.75
CA PHE A 54 -12.59 -28.35 4.19
C PHE A 54 -13.26 -28.88 5.45
N GLY A 55 -13.19 -28.08 6.51
CA GLY A 55 -13.72 -28.37 7.82
C GLY A 55 -12.71 -29.14 8.69
N PRO A 56 -13.10 -29.55 9.91
CA PRO A 56 -14.27 -29.06 10.63
C PRO A 56 -14.12 -27.58 10.99
N LEU A 57 -15.22 -26.95 11.39
CA LEU A 57 -15.20 -25.57 11.90
C LEU A 57 -14.63 -25.54 13.33
N ASP A 58 -13.67 -24.66 13.60
CA ASP A 58 -13.14 -24.39 14.94
C ASP A 58 -13.57 -23.00 15.43
N GLY A 59 -14.55 -22.98 16.34
CA GLY A 59 -15.03 -21.77 16.99
C GLY A 59 -13.97 -21.05 17.83
N THR A 60 -12.98 -21.76 18.36
CA THR A 60 -11.90 -21.20 19.17
C THR A 60 -11.01 -20.29 18.34
N LEU A 61 -10.60 -20.75 17.15
CA LEU A 61 -9.80 -19.95 16.20
C LEU A 61 -10.56 -18.72 15.73
N ILE A 62 -11.86 -18.86 15.45
CA ILE A 62 -12.73 -17.74 15.04
C ILE A 62 -12.83 -16.69 16.14
N ILE A 63 -13.12 -17.10 17.38
CA ILE A 63 -13.27 -16.18 18.52
C ILE A 63 -11.93 -15.50 18.81
N ALA A 64 -10.83 -16.24 18.87
CA ALA A 64 -9.51 -15.70 19.13
C ALA A 64 -9.09 -14.69 18.05
N GLY A 65 -9.22 -15.06 16.76
CA GLY A 65 -8.89 -14.18 15.65
C GLY A 65 -9.76 -12.91 15.62
N THR A 66 -11.06 -13.02 15.93
CA THR A 66 -11.97 -11.88 15.97
C THR A 66 -11.63 -10.92 17.11
N LEU A 67 -11.40 -11.43 18.33
CA LEU A 67 -11.03 -10.63 19.49
C LEU A 67 -9.70 -9.89 19.29
N CYS A 68 -8.72 -10.55 18.66
CA CYS A 68 -7.42 -9.94 18.39
C CYS A 68 -7.42 -8.95 17.21
N SER A 69 -8.24 -9.18 16.19
CA SER A 69 -8.33 -8.29 15.01
C SER A 69 -9.16 -7.03 15.26
N ALA A 70 -10.22 -7.10 16.07
CA ALA A 70 -11.09 -5.97 16.37
C ALA A 70 -10.36 -4.68 16.83
N PRO A 71 -9.46 -4.70 17.83
CA PRO A 71 -8.75 -3.49 18.24
C PRO A 71 -7.83 -2.94 17.13
N LEU A 72 -7.24 -3.81 16.31
CA LEU A 72 -6.38 -3.40 15.20
C LEU A 72 -7.17 -2.72 14.08
N VAL A 73 -8.37 -3.21 13.76
CA VAL A 73 -9.28 -2.56 12.80
C VAL A 73 -9.72 -1.20 13.33
N VAL A 74 -10.10 -1.09 14.60
CA VAL A 74 -10.46 0.19 15.23
C VAL A 74 -9.28 1.17 15.17
N PHE A 75 -8.07 0.71 15.47
CA PHE A 75 -6.86 1.53 15.41
C PHE A 75 -6.53 1.98 13.97
N LEU A 76 -6.69 1.09 12.98
CA LEU A 76 -6.54 1.42 11.57
C LEU A 76 -7.52 2.52 11.16
N LEU A 77 -8.81 2.38 11.52
CA LEU A 77 -9.84 3.38 11.23
C LEU A 77 -9.54 4.73 11.91
N PHE A 78 -8.99 4.71 13.12
CA PHE A 78 -8.58 5.91 13.84
C PHE A 78 -7.44 6.66 13.12
N ILE A 79 -6.38 5.96 12.72
CA ILE A 79 -5.24 6.56 12.00
C ILE A 79 -5.66 7.09 10.62
N ARG A 80 -6.65 6.46 9.98
CA ARG A 80 -7.11 6.80 8.63
C ARG A 80 -8.09 7.96 8.55
N ARG A 81 -8.44 8.59 9.68
CA ARG A 81 -9.34 9.75 9.68
C ARG A 81 -8.81 10.86 8.77
N PRO A 82 -9.65 11.47 7.92
CA PRO A 82 -9.21 12.51 7.01
C PRO A 82 -8.77 13.74 7.80
N LYS A 83 -7.60 14.30 7.45
CA LYS A 83 -7.18 15.60 7.98
C LYS A 83 -8.02 16.69 7.31
N LEU A 84 -8.76 17.42 8.12
CA LEU A 84 -9.56 18.57 7.70
C LEU A 84 -8.76 19.84 7.94
N GLU A 85 -8.74 20.72 6.94
CA GLU A 85 -8.13 22.04 6.99
C GLU A 85 -9.23 23.09 6.95
N HIS A 86 -9.11 24.08 7.82
CA HIS A 86 -10.01 25.23 7.84
C HIS A 86 -9.43 26.32 6.92
N LEU A 87 -10.09 26.56 5.78
CA LEU A 87 -9.76 27.63 4.85
C LEU A 87 -10.63 28.85 5.14
N ILE A 88 -9.98 30.00 5.22
CA ILE A 88 -10.63 31.29 5.38
C ILE A 88 -10.28 32.12 4.15
N ILE A 89 -11.28 32.46 3.35
CA ILE A 89 -11.12 33.21 2.10
C ILE A 89 -11.75 34.58 2.30
N ALA A 90 -11.00 35.63 1.97
CA ALA A 90 -11.50 37.01 1.92
C ALA A 90 -11.78 37.38 0.46
N GLU A 91 -13.05 37.53 0.11
CA GLU A 91 -13.48 37.94 -1.23
C GLU A 91 -13.71 39.46 -1.26
N PRO A 92 -13.16 40.21 -2.23
CA PRO A 92 -13.42 41.64 -2.37
C PRO A 92 -14.88 41.88 -2.72
N THR A 93 -15.57 42.71 -1.93
CA THR A 93 -16.99 43.05 -2.15
C THR A 93 -17.24 44.50 -1.78
N PRO A 94 -17.95 45.29 -2.61
CA PRO A 94 -18.25 46.70 -2.31
C PRO A 94 -18.96 46.91 -0.97
N GLU A 95 -19.77 45.94 -0.55
CA GLU A 95 -20.53 45.92 0.72
C GLU A 95 -19.74 45.28 1.89
N GLY A 96 -18.44 45.01 1.69
CA GLY A 96 -17.60 44.31 2.65
C GLY A 96 -17.12 45.18 3.82
N GLN A 97 -16.42 44.55 4.76
CA GLN A 97 -15.77 45.23 5.88
C GLN A 97 -14.25 45.19 5.70
N HIS A 98 -13.56 46.16 6.29
CA HIS A 98 -12.09 46.21 6.30
C HIS A 98 -11.47 45.44 7.46
N ILE A 99 -12.23 45.15 8.50
CA ILE A 99 -11.75 44.51 9.73
C ILE A 99 -12.60 43.27 9.97
N HIS A 100 -11.94 42.14 10.15
CA HIS A 100 -12.59 40.86 10.38
C HIS A 100 -12.02 40.16 11.60
N SER A 101 -12.88 39.59 12.43
CA SER A 101 -12.47 38.73 13.53
C SER A 101 -12.28 37.29 13.05
N LEU A 102 -11.12 36.71 13.34
CA LEU A 102 -10.77 35.32 13.06
C LEU A 102 -10.86 34.46 14.34
N PRO A 103 -11.01 33.13 14.20
CA PRO A 103 -10.85 32.22 15.33
C PRO A 103 -9.51 32.43 16.06
N ASN A 104 -9.52 32.28 17.39
CA ASN A 104 -8.38 32.54 18.30
C ASN A 104 -8.03 34.02 18.50
N SER A 105 -9.04 34.91 18.49
CA SER A 105 -8.89 36.34 18.83
C SER A 105 -7.90 37.10 17.93
N LYS A 106 -7.70 36.61 16.70
CA LYS A 106 -6.89 37.30 15.70
C LYS A 106 -7.78 38.23 14.89
N ILE A 107 -7.27 39.39 14.53
CA ILE A 107 -7.98 40.36 13.68
C ILE A 107 -7.27 40.40 12.33
N LEU A 108 -8.03 40.26 11.25
CA LEU A 108 -7.56 40.43 9.88
C LEU A 108 -8.05 41.79 9.38
N GLN A 109 -7.11 42.69 9.11
CA GLN A 109 -7.40 43.96 8.46
C GLN A 109 -7.02 43.89 6.98
N THR A 110 -7.96 44.21 6.10
CA THR A 110 -7.79 44.17 4.64
C THR A 110 -7.79 45.59 4.06
N PRO A 111 -6.94 45.88 3.05
CA PRO A 111 -6.84 47.21 2.45
C PRO A 111 -8.06 47.59 1.59
N VAL A 112 -8.88 46.60 1.21
CA VAL A 112 -10.12 46.76 0.44
C VAL A 112 -11.27 46.11 1.20
N PRO A 113 -12.53 46.59 1.05
CA PRO A 113 -13.66 45.97 1.72
C PRO A 113 -13.82 44.52 1.23
N THR A 114 -13.77 43.58 2.17
CA THR A 114 -13.87 42.15 1.88
C THR A 114 -14.99 41.50 2.67
N ARG A 115 -15.53 40.40 2.17
CA ARG A 115 -16.39 39.48 2.91
C ARG A 115 -15.61 38.20 3.19
N ILE A 116 -15.58 37.77 4.45
CA ILE A 116 -14.97 36.48 4.81
C ILE A 116 -15.95 35.33 4.55
N ARG A 117 -15.42 34.27 3.96
CA ARG A 117 -16.06 32.95 3.88
C ARG A 117 -15.16 31.90 4.49
N GLN A 118 -15.76 30.97 5.21
CA GLN A 118 -15.07 29.88 5.90
C GLN A 118 -15.48 28.55 5.28
N PHE A 119 -14.50 27.71 4.98
CA PHE A 119 -14.70 26.41 4.39
C PHE A 119 -13.88 25.37 5.16
N ILE A 120 -14.48 24.21 5.45
CA ILE A 120 -13.75 23.05 5.94
C ILE A 120 -13.51 22.15 4.73
N VAL A 121 -12.26 21.99 4.35
CA VAL A 121 -11.87 21.16 3.19
C VAL A 121 -10.92 20.06 3.63
N ARG A 122 -10.83 19.00 2.84
CA ARG A 122 -9.82 17.97 3.05
C ARG A 122 -8.45 18.49 2.60
N SER A 123 -7.41 18.20 3.38
CA SER A 123 -6.03 18.51 3.03
C SER A 123 -5.64 17.88 1.68
N ARG A 124 -5.11 18.68 0.75
CA ARG A 124 -4.71 18.25 -0.60
C ARG A 124 -3.22 18.47 -0.87
N HIS A 125 -2.36 18.09 0.06
CA HIS A 125 -0.92 18.16 -0.21
C HIS A 125 -0.52 17.20 -1.35
N PRO A 126 0.35 17.65 -2.28
CA PRO A 126 0.89 16.78 -3.32
C PRO A 126 1.71 15.67 -2.68
N LEU A 127 1.70 14.49 -3.31
CA LEU A 127 2.53 13.38 -2.87
C LEU A 127 4.01 13.78 -2.98
N ARG A 128 4.74 13.71 -1.85
CA ARG A 128 6.18 13.95 -1.78
C ARG A 128 6.89 12.68 -1.33
N VAL A 129 7.51 11.99 -2.27
CA VAL A 129 8.34 10.82 -2.03
C VAL A 129 9.84 11.18 -2.09
N PRO A 130 10.72 10.52 -1.32
CA PRO A 130 12.16 10.71 -1.47
C PRO A 130 12.62 10.38 -2.89
N VAL A 131 13.73 10.96 -3.33
CA VAL A 131 14.24 10.75 -4.69
C VAL A 131 14.70 9.29 -4.84
N ALA A 132 14.28 8.62 -5.92
CA ALA A 132 14.55 7.21 -6.17
C ALA A 132 16.03 6.82 -6.02
N LYS A 133 16.98 7.67 -6.47
CA LYS A 133 18.42 7.43 -6.31
C LYS A 133 18.82 7.18 -4.85
N HIS A 134 18.32 7.98 -3.91
CA HIS A 134 18.66 7.83 -2.49
C HIS A 134 18.08 6.56 -1.89
N LEU A 135 16.88 6.17 -2.33
CA LEU A 135 16.24 4.93 -1.90
C LEU A 135 16.99 3.71 -2.43
N TRP A 136 17.43 3.71 -3.69
CA TRP A 136 18.24 2.63 -4.25
C TRP A 136 19.61 2.50 -3.57
N MET A 137 20.27 3.63 -3.25
CA MET A 137 21.51 3.61 -2.48
C MET A 137 21.30 3.04 -1.08
N LEU A 138 20.22 3.43 -0.38
CA LEU A 138 19.87 2.88 0.92
C LEU A 138 19.59 1.38 0.85
N PHE A 139 18.87 0.94 -0.18
CA PHE A 139 18.53 -0.45 -0.40
C PHE A 139 19.78 -1.31 -0.66
N LEU A 140 20.55 -1.00 -1.72
CA LEU A 140 21.71 -1.80 -2.09
C LEU A 140 22.80 -1.74 -1.03
N GLY A 141 23.07 -0.56 -0.48
CA GLY A 141 24.03 -0.39 0.61
C GLY A 141 23.61 -1.13 1.87
N GLY A 142 22.34 -1.01 2.27
CA GLY A 142 21.80 -1.71 3.43
C GLY A 142 21.85 -3.23 3.27
N VAL A 143 21.46 -3.76 2.11
CA VAL A 143 21.52 -5.20 1.84
C VAL A 143 22.95 -5.73 1.91
N VAL A 144 23.92 -5.04 1.26
CA VAL A 144 25.32 -5.47 1.29
C VAL A 144 25.89 -5.43 2.70
N ILE A 145 25.67 -4.34 3.44
CA ILE A 145 26.15 -4.19 4.83
C ILE A 145 25.54 -5.29 5.72
N SER A 146 24.23 -5.53 5.62
CA SER A 146 23.55 -6.56 6.40
C SER A 146 24.03 -7.96 6.03
N SER A 147 24.16 -8.29 4.74
CA SER A 147 24.70 -9.59 4.32
C SER A 147 26.13 -9.82 4.80
N VAL A 148 26.99 -8.81 4.80
CA VAL A 148 28.36 -8.91 5.36
C VAL A 148 28.30 -9.10 6.88
N ALA A 149 27.41 -8.40 7.59
CA ALA A 149 27.26 -8.56 9.03
C ALA A 149 26.70 -9.94 9.42
N PHE A 150 25.96 -10.59 8.53
CA PHE A 150 25.48 -11.96 8.70
C PHE A 150 26.52 -13.03 8.32
N ALA A 151 27.52 -12.69 7.49
CA ALA A 151 28.51 -13.64 6.99
C ALA A 151 29.26 -14.44 8.08
N PRO A 152 29.56 -13.90 9.28
CA PRO A 152 30.20 -14.69 10.34
C PRO A 152 29.42 -15.94 10.76
N LEU A 153 28.08 -15.93 10.64
CA LEU A 153 27.24 -17.10 10.94
C LEU A 153 27.43 -18.27 9.96
N LEU A 154 27.97 -18.01 8.76
CA LEU A 154 28.36 -19.06 7.82
C LEU A 154 29.60 -19.84 8.28
N VAL A 155 30.43 -19.20 9.12
CA VAL A 155 31.70 -19.78 9.57
C VAL A 155 31.51 -20.51 10.90
N ASP A 156 30.82 -19.90 11.85
CA ASP A 156 30.54 -20.48 13.16
C ASP A 156 29.16 -20.02 13.67
N SER A 157 28.15 -20.87 13.47
CA SER A 157 26.78 -20.62 13.89
C SER A 157 26.56 -20.77 15.40
N THR A 158 27.53 -21.32 16.14
CA THR A 158 27.43 -21.54 17.59
C THR A 158 27.98 -20.37 18.39
N ASN A 159 28.74 -19.47 17.75
CA ASN A 159 29.35 -18.34 18.41
C ASN A 159 28.31 -17.32 18.89
N THR A 160 28.22 -17.13 20.20
CA THR A 160 27.27 -16.20 20.82
C THR A 160 27.44 -14.77 20.30
N MET A 161 28.66 -14.31 20.00
CA MET A 161 28.88 -12.95 19.50
C MET A 161 28.33 -12.76 18.08
N PHE A 162 28.42 -13.78 17.23
CA PHE A 162 27.89 -13.71 15.87
C PHE A 162 26.35 -13.74 15.87
N ILE A 163 25.75 -14.53 16.76
CA ILE A 163 24.30 -14.55 16.96
C ILE A 163 23.82 -13.18 17.45
N LEU A 164 24.48 -12.58 18.45
CA LEU A 164 24.11 -11.26 18.97
C LEU A 164 24.23 -10.16 17.90
N LEU A 165 25.29 -10.18 17.09
CA LEU A 165 25.45 -9.28 15.96
C LEU A 165 24.32 -9.43 14.96
N ALA A 166 23.97 -10.66 14.59
CA ALA A 166 22.90 -10.94 13.63
C ALA A 166 21.54 -10.47 14.16
N LEU A 167 21.22 -10.70 15.44
CA LEU A 167 19.98 -10.22 16.05
C LEU A 167 19.87 -8.69 16.02
N PHE A 168 20.96 -7.98 16.29
CA PHE A 168 20.98 -6.52 16.25
C PHE A 168 20.77 -5.97 14.82
N VAL A 169 21.35 -6.64 13.81
CA VAL A 169 21.26 -6.23 12.41
C VAL A 169 19.95 -6.66 11.75
N ALA A 170 19.30 -7.72 12.23
CA ALA A 170 18.11 -8.31 11.62
C ALA A 170 16.94 -7.32 11.45
N ILE A 171 16.62 -6.52 12.48
CA ILE A 171 15.50 -5.59 12.41
C ILE A 171 15.75 -4.46 11.37
N PRO A 172 16.89 -3.75 11.40
CA PRO A 172 17.23 -2.80 10.34
C PRO A 172 17.27 -3.43 8.95
N ALA A 173 17.88 -4.62 8.82
CA ALA A 173 17.99 -5.36 7.57
C ALA A 173 16.61 -5.69 6.98
N TRP A 174 15.70 -6.17 7.83
CA TRP A 174 14.32 -6.45 7.47
C TRP A 174 13.62 -5.19 6.95
N LEU A 175 13.63 -4.10 7.74
CA LEU A 175 12.95 -2.85 7.39
C LEU A 175 13.47 -2.27 6.08
N VAL A 176 14.79 -2.25 5.87
CA VAL A 176 15.40 -1.76 4.64
C VAL A 176 15.05 -2.67 3.47
N GLY A 177 15.15 -3.98 3.64
CA GLY A 177 14.95 -4.97 2.58
C GLY A 177 13.53 -5.02 2.07
N PHE A 178 12.53 -5.00 2.97
CA PHE A 178 11.15 -5.14 2.51
C PHE A 178 10.55 -3.86 1.90
N SER A 179 10.90 -2.70 2.46
CA SER A 179 10.17 -1.45 2.21
C SER A 179 10.82 -0.52 1.19
N THR A 180 12.14 -0.34 1.28
CA THR A 180 12.90 0.60 0.46
C THR A 180 12.71 0.40 -1.05
N PRO A 181 12.75 -0.82 -1.62
CA PRO A 181 12.61 -0.99 -3.06
C PRO A 181 11.20 -0.61 -3.53
N VAL A 182 10.15 -0.88 -2.76
CA VAL A 182 8.78 -0.45 -3.10
C VAL A 182 8.69 1.08 -3.17
N PHE A 183 9.26 1.79 -2.18
CA PHE A 183 9.30 3.25 -2.22
C PHE A 183 10.16 3.78 -3.37
N ALA A 184 11.23 3.08 -3.74
CA ALA A 184 12.08 3.45 -4.87
C ALA A 184 11.31 3.35 -6.19
N TRP A 185 10.58 2.26 -6.42
CA TRP A 185 9.70 2.07 -7.57
C TRP A 185 8.53 3.06 -7.58
N TRP A 186 7.95 3.35 -6.43
CA TRP A 186 6.89 4.35 -6.31
C TRP A 186 7.38 5.76 -6.65
N SER A 187 8.58 6.11 -6.18
CA SER A 187 9.25 7.37 -6.50
C SER A 187 9.54 7.50 -7.99
N PHE A 188 10.08 6.45 -8.60
CA PHE A 188 10.31 6.38 -10.04
C PHE A 188 9.01 6.60 -10.83
N SER A 189 7.96 5.85 -10.50
CA SER A 189 6.62 5.97 -11.10
C SER A 189 6.04 7.37 -10.97
N SER A 190 6.05 7.96 -9.77
CA SER A 190 5.54 9.30 -9.53
C SER A 190 6.29 10.37 -10.33
N SER A 191 7.59 10.20 -10.58
CA SER A 191 8.38 11.13 -11.38
C SER A 191 8.09 11.01 -12.88
N ARG A 192 7.72 9.82 -13.37
CA ARG A 192 7.61 9.51 -14.79
C ARG A 192 6.21 9.69 -15.37
N PHE A 193 5.16 9.48 -14.57
CA PHE A 193 3.77 9.57 -15.04
C PHE A 193 3.24 11.00 -15.13
N HIS A 194 3.89 11.99 -14.51
CA HIS A 194 3.50 13.41 -14.53
C HIS A 194 2.02 13.69 -14.20
N LEU A 195 1.35 12.77 -13.48
CA LEU A 195 -0.02 12.94 -13.02
C LEU A 195 -0.02 13.51 -11.61
N SER A 196 -0.84 14.54 -11.37
CA SER A 196 -0.99 15.15 -10.05
C SER A 196 -1.71 14.18 -9.11
N THR A 197 -0.94 13.57 -8.20
CA THR A 197 -1.47 12.66 -7.18
C THR A 197 -1.30 13.30 -5.81
N THR A 198 -2.40 13.41 -5.07
CA THR A 198 -2.32 13.87 -3.68
C THR A 198 -1.74 12.77 -2.80
N ARG A 199 -1.13 13.14 -1.67
CA ARG A 199 -0.64 12.17 -0.69
C ARG A 199 -1.73 11.19 -0.26
N GLN A 200 -2.94 11.68 0.00
CA GLN A 200 -4.06 10.83 0.41
C GLN A 200 -4.44 9.81 -0.67
N GLN A 201 -4.47 10.21 -1.94
CA GLN A 201 -4.73 9.29 -3.05
C GLN A 201 -3.62 8.24 -3.16
N GLY A 202 -2.35 8.68 -3.12
CA GLY A 202 -1.18 7.82 -3.14
C GLY A 202 -1.25 6.70 -2.10
N GLU A 203 -1.52 7.09 -0.85
CA GLU A 203 -1.61 6.16 0.26
C GLU A 203 -2.85 5.28 0.20
N ALA A 204 -3.99 5.80 -0.27
CA ALA A 204 -5.18 4.99 -0.48
C ALA A 204 -4.95 3.88 -1.52
N MET A 205 -4.22 4.18 -2.60
CA MET A 205 -3.84 3.18 -3.61
C MET A 205 -2.93 2.09 -3.03
N LEU A 206 -1.87 2.47 -2.28
CA LEU A 206 -1.00 1.50 -1.62
C LEU A 206 -1.76 0.63 -0.62
N ILE A 207 -2.62 1.23 0.21
CA ILE A 207 -3.40 0.50 1.22
C ILE A 207 -4.43 -0.43 0.57
N ALA A 208 -5.07 -0.03 -0.52
CA ALA A 208 -5.95 -0.93 -1.27
C ALA A 208 -5.18 -2.17 -1.77
N GLY A 209 -3.95 -1.97 -2.26
CA GLY A 209 -3.03 -3.06 -2.60
C GLY A 209 -2.73 -3.97 -1.42
N MET A 210 -2.36 -3.41 -0.27
CA MET A 210 -2.12 -4.19 0.94
C MET A 210 -3.36 -4.99 1.37
N LEU A 211 -4.54 -4.35 1.41
CA LEU A 211 -5.78 -5.02 1.79
C LEU A 211 -6.17 -6.13 0.81
N SER A 212 -5.80 -6.02 -0.47
CA SER A 212 -6.04 -7.08 -1.46
C SER A 212 -5.24 -8.36 -1.22
N THR A 213 -4.19 -8.31 -0.39
CA THR A 213 -3.48 -9.52 0.04
C THR A 213 -4.32 -10.41 0.95
N PHE A 214 -5.29 -9.86 1.70
CA PHE A 214 -6.06 -10.62 2.67
C PHE A 214 -6.91 -11.72 2.00
N PRO A 215 -7.78 -11.40 1.03
CA PRO A 215 -8.50 -12.45 0.31
C PRO A 215 -7.56 -13.34 -0.51
N ALA A 216 -6.45 -12.82 -1.04
CA ALA A 216 -5.49 -13.63 -1.80
C ALA A 216 -4.82 -14.71 -0.94
N ILE A 217 -4.39 -14.36 0.28
CA ILE A 217 -3.82 -15.33 1.22
C ILE A 217 -4.88 -16.36 1.62
N ILE A 218 -6.13 -15.97 1.88
CA ILE A 218 -7.20 -16.93 2.19
C ILE A 218 -7.42 -17.91 1.03
N ILE A 219 -7.43 -17.41 -0.20
CA ILE A 219 -7.58 -18.24 -1.39
C ILE A 219 -6.44 -19.26 -1.49
N ASN A 220 -5.20 -18.79 -1.36
CA ASN A 220 -4.02 -19.64 -1.55
C ASN A 220 -3.77 -20.60 -0.39
N SER A 221 -4.13 -20.22 0.84
CA SER A 221 -3.89 -21.01 2.04
C SER A 221 -4.99 -22.01 2.37
N PHE A 222 -6.24 -21.77 1.97
CA PHE A 222 -7.38 -22.63 2.35
C PHE A 222 -8.23 -23.05 1.16
N ILE A 223 -8.70 -22.09 0.35
CA ILE A 223 -9.68 -22.39 -0.71
C ILE A 223 -9.05 -23.28 -1.79
N ALA A 224 -7.84 -22.96 -2.24
CA ALA A 224 -7.17 -23.71 -3.29
C ALA A 224 -6.73 -25.13 -2.86
N PRO A 225 -6.01 -25.31 -1.73
CA PRO A 225 -5.72 -26.66 -1.23
C PRO A 225 -6.99 -27.49 -1.02
N GLY A 226 -7.99 -26.93 -0.33
CA GLY A 226 -9.26 -27.60 -0.07
C GLY A 226 -10.01 -27.98 -1.34
N ALA A 227 -10.02 -27.09 -2.35
CA ALA A 227 -10.63 -27.39 -3.65
C ALA A 227 -9.90 -28.53 -4.40
N VAL A 228 -8.57 -28.57 -4.36
CA VAL A 228 -7.79 -29.64 -5.02
C VAL A 228 -8.05 -30.98 -4.32
N LEU A 229 -8.03 -31.00 -2.98
CA LEU A 229 -8.31 -32.21 -2.21
C LEU A 229 -9.75 -32.68 -2.40
N PHE A 230 -10.71 -31.76 -2.40
CA PHE A 230 -12.11 -32.06 -2.66
C PHE A 230 -12.32 -32.69 -4.05
N VAL A 231 -11.75 -32.10 -5.10
CA VAL A 231 -11.89 -32.60 -6.48
C VAL A 231 -11.16 -33.94 -6.67
N SER A 232 -10.05 -34.16 -5.98
CA SER A 232 -9.28 -35.42 -6.05
C SER A 232 -9.82 -36.51 -5.12
N GLY A 233 -10.86 -36.24 -4.33
CA GLY A 233 -11.38 -37.15 -3.32
C GLY A 233 -10.34 -37.50 -2.24
N GLY A 234 -9.46 -36.55 -1.91
CA GLY A 234 -8.38 -36.71 -0.92
C GLY A 234 -7.13 -37.44 -1.42
N ASN A 235 -7.06 -37.81 -2.71
CA ASN A 235 -5.96 -38.61 -3.25
C ASN A 235 -4.83 -37.78 -3.90
N ALA A 236 -4.91 -36.45 -3.88
CA ALA A 236 -3.84 -35.61 -4.41
C ALA A 236 -2.58 -35.68 -3.54
N SER A 237 -1.42 -35.83 -4.18
CA SER A 237 -0.14 -35.73 -3.46
C SER A 237 0.08 -34.29 -2.98
N ALA A 238 0.79 -34.12 -1.86
CA ALA A 238 1.14 -32.80 -1.34
C ALA A 238 1.88 -31.94 -2.39
N SER A 239 2.76 -32.55 -3.19
CA SER A 239 3.46 -31.88 -4.28
C SER A 239 2.54 -31.39 -5.40
N LEU A 240 1.48 -32.15 -5.72
CA LEU A 240 0.50 -31.74 -6.72
C LEU A 240 -0.30 -30.53 -6.21
N VAL A 241 -0.75 -30.59 -4.95
CA VAL A 241 -1.46 -29.50 -4.29
C VAL A 241 -0.61 -28.22 -4.30
N GLU A 242 0.63 -28.30 -3.83
CA GLU A 242 1.57 -27.18 -3.82
C GLU A 242 1.80 -26.59 -5.21
N ASN A 243 2.05 -27.44 -6.22
CA ASN A 243 2.28 -26.98 -7.59
C ASN A 243 1.06 -26.27 -8.18
N ILE A 244 -0.15 -26.79 -7.96
CA ILE A 244 -1.38 -26.12 -8.42
C ILE A 244 -1.53 -24.75 -7.75
N ILE A 245 -1.24 -24.67 -6.45
CA ILE A 245 -1.33 -23.41 -5.71
C ILE A 245 -0.35 -22.39 -6.28
N VAL A 246 0.94 -22.74 -6.39
CA VAL A 246 1.99 -21.81 -6.80
C VAL A 246 1.88 -21.40 -8.28
N ILE A 247 1.53 -22.34 -9.16
CA ILE A 247 1.53 -22.11 -10.62
C ILE A 247 0.21 -21.49 -11.08
N VAL A 248 -0.92 -21.85 -10.46
CA VAL A 248 -2.25 -21.47 -10.95
C VAL A 248 -2.97 -20.59 -9.95
N SER A 249 -3.19 -21.06 -8.72
CA SER A 249 -4.03 -20.34 -7.76
C SER A 249 -3.44 -18.98 -7.40
N ALA A 250 -2.16 -18.93 -7.06
CA ALA A 250 -1.53 -17.70 -6.61
C ALA A 250 -1.55 -16.63 -7.72
N PRO A 251 -1.06 -16.87 -8.96
CA PRO A 251 -1.13 -15.86 -10.00
C PRO A 251 -2.56 -15.41 -10.32
N VAL A 252 -3.53 -16.33 -10.41
CA VAL A 252 -4.91 -15.99 -10.79
C VAL A 252 -5.64 -15.30 -9.64
N GLY A 253 -5.62 -15.89 -8.46
CA GLY A 253 -6.31 -15.38 -7.27
C GLY A 253 -5.78 -14.02 -6.86
N GLU A 254 -4.46 -13.83 -6.87
CA GLU A 254 -3.87 -12.54 -6.54
C GLU A 254 -4.22 -11.46 -7.55
N GLU A 255 -4.12 -11.72 -8.86
CA GLU A 255 -4.43 -10.69 -9.87
C GLU A 255 -5.92 -10.34 -9.89
N ILE A 256 -6.83 -11.29 -9.61
CA ILE A 256 -8.25 -11.01 -9.40
C ILE A 256 -8.43 -10.08 -8.19
N CYS A 257 -7.81 -10.41 -7.04
CA CYS A 257 -7.91 -9.60 -5.83
C CYS A 257 -7.35 -8.18 -6.04
N LYS A 258 -6.21 -8.05 -6.70
CA LYS A 258 -5.60 -6.76 -7.04
C LYS A 258 -6.47 -5.97 -8.01
N ALA A 259 -7.06 -6.61 -9.03
CA ALA A 259 -7.98 -5.96 -9.96
C ALA A 259 -9.26 -5.45 -9.26
N LEU A 260 -9.82 -6.22 -8.32
CA LEU A 260 -10.93 -5.77 -7.48
C LEU A 260 -10.54 -4.58 -6.61
N ALA A 261 -9.32 -4.54 -6.08
CA ALA A 261 -8.81 -3.38 -5.35
C ALA A 261 -8.69 -2.14 -6.25
N VAL A 262 -8.24 -2.29 -7.51
CA VAL A 262 -8.28 -1.19 -8.48
C VAL A 262 -9.71 -0.72 -8.75
N LEU A 263 -10.66 -1.65 -8.90
CA LEU A 263 -12.08 -1.32 -9.10
C LEU A 263 -12.68 -0.56 -7.90
N SER A 264 -12.30 -0.90 -6.67
CA SER A 264 -12.71 -0.14 -5.48
C SER A 264 -12.27 1.33 -5.51
N LEU A 265 -11.26 1.63 -6.33
CA LEU A 265 -10.71 2.97 -6.57
C LEU A 265 -11.19 3.57 -7.89
N ALA A 266 -12.23 3.02 -8.53
CA ALA A 266 -12.77 3.50 -9.80
C ALA A 266 -13.11 5.00 -9.78
N GLY A 267 -13.52 5.54 -8.63
CA GLY A 267 -13.77 6.98 -8.46
C GLY A 267 -12.54 7.88 -8.64
N LEU A 268 -11.32 7.33 -8.57
CA LEU A 268 -10.06 8.04 -8.84
C LEU A 268 -9.61 7.92 -10.29
N ILE A 269 -10.27 7.10 -11.10
CA ILE A 269 -9.88 6.76 -12.47
C ILE A 269 -10.74 7.54 -13.47
N ASP A 270 -10.10 8.48 -14.16
CA ASP A 270 -10.73 9.32 -15.19
C ASP A 270 -10.31 8.95 -16.62
N SER A 271 -9.18 8.26 -16.76
CA SER A 271 -8.53 7.95 -18.04
C SER A 271 -7.75 6.64 -17.94
N LYS A 272 -7.40 6.05 -19.09
CA LYS A 272 -6.56 4.82 -19.14
C LYS A 272 -5.21 5.03 -18.45
N LYS A 273 -4.60 6.21 -18.63
CA LYS A 273 -3.32 6.59 -18.00
C LYS A 273 -3.44 6.63 -16.48
N ARG A 274 -4.54 7.19 -15.97
CA ARG A 274 -4.81 7.20 -14.52
C ARG A 274 -5.09 5.80 -13.99
N GLY A 275 -5.83 4.98 -14.75
CA GLY A 275 -6.05 3.57 -14.44
C GLY A 275 -4.74 2.79 -14.31
N PHE A 276 -3.80 2.99 -15.25
CA PHE A 276 -2.46 2.41 -15.18
C PHE A 276 -1.72 2.83 -13.90
N GLN A 277 -1.72 4.13 -13.56
CA GLN A 277 -1.04 4.64 -12.35
C GLN A 277 -1.65 4.06 -11.06
N VAL A 278 -2.99 3.98 -11.00
CA VAL A 278 -3.70 3.37 -9.87
C VAL A 278 -3.32 1.90 -9.75
N GLY A 279 -3.43 1.14 -10.84
CA GLY A 279 -3.03 -0.27 -10.87
C GLY A 279 -1.58 -0.50 -10.46
N PHE A 280 -0.66 0.31 -10.98
CA PHE A 280 0.76 0.24 -10.62
C PHE A 280 0.97 0.43 -9.11
N THR A 281 0.30 1.42 -8.52
CA THR A 281 0.43 1.72 -7.09
C THR A 281 -0.25 0.67 -6.21
N VAL A 282 -1.39 0.10 -6.66
CA VAL A 282 -2.04 -1.03 -5.99
C VAL A 282 -1.13 -2.26 -6.00
N GLY A 283 -0.53 -2.60 -7.15
CA GLY A 283 0.42 -3.72 -7.24
C GLY A 283 1.64 -3.54 -6.33
N LEU A 284 2.19 -2.32 -6.22
CA LEU A 284 3.24 -2.01 -5.24
C LEU A 284 2.78 -2.22 -3.79
N GLY A 285 1.54 -1.87 -3.46
CA GLY A 285 0.97 -2.07 -2.13
C GLY A 285 0.82 -3.55 -1.77
N PHE A 286 0.37 -4.38 -2.72
CA PHE A 286 0.32 -5.82 -2.56
C PHE A 286 1.72 -6.40 -2.32
N ALA A 287 2.65 -6.06 -3.21
CA ALA A 287 4.03 -6.54 -3.15
C ALA A 287 4.72 -6.17 -1.84
N LEU A 288 4.33 -5.08 -1.20
CA LEU A 288 4.95 -4.62 0.05
C LEU A 288 4.63 -5.54 1.24
N LEU A 289 3.40 -6.03 1.39
CA LEU A 289 3.05 -7.00 2.44
C LEU A 289 3.65 -8.38 2.15
N GLU A 290 3.62 -8.79 0.89
CA GLU A 290 4.20 -10.06 0.48
C GLU A 290 5.72 -10.04 0.70
N ASN A 291 6.40 -8.99 0.24
CA ASN A 291 7.84 -8.82 0.44
C ASN A 291 8.21 -8.77 1.92
N LEU A 292 7.38 -8.15 2.78
CA LEU A 292 7.59 -8.18 4.22
C LEU A 292 7.70 -9.61 4.75
N GLN A 293 6.82 -10.52 4.34
CA GLN A 293 6.85 -11.93 4.74
C GLN A 293 8.09 -12.65 4.22
N TYR A 294 8.39 -12.55 2.92
CA TYR A 294 9.55 -13.23 2.34
C TYR A 294 10.88 -12.77 2.96
N ILE A 295 11.05 -11.47 3.21
CA ILE A 295 12.29 -10.96 3.84
C ILE A 295 12.33 -11.35 5.32
N LEU A 296 11.18 -11.44 6.00
CA LEU A 296 11.15 -11.93 7.38
C LEU A 296 11.58 -13.41 7.43
N PHE A 297 11.02 -14.26 6.58
CA PHE A 297 11.36 -15.68 6.54
C PHE A 297 12.82 -15.94 6.15
N SER A 298 13.40 -15.14 5.25
CA SER A 298 14.80 -15.28 4.87
C SER A 298 15.78 -15.02 6.02
N LEU A 299 15.38 -14.23 7.03
CA LEU A 299 16.17 -13.98 8.24
C LEU A 299 16.18 -15.18 9.21
N PHE A 300 15.25 -16.12 9.06
CA PHE A 300 15.20 -17.35 9.87
C PHE A 300 15.92 -18.53 9.21
N ALA A 301 16.69 -18.30 8.14
CA ALA A 301 17.41 -19.35 7.40
C ALA A 301 18.67 -19.89 8.13
N GLY A 302 18.86 -19.60 9.41
CA GLY A 302 19.96 -20.11 10.24
C GLY A 302 21.33 -19.74 9.68
N GLU A 303 22.19 -20.74 9.49
CA GLU A 303 23.60 -20.56 9.08
C GLU A 303 23.72 -19.85 7.72
N VAL A 304 22.78 -20.09 6.81
CA VAL A 304 22.80 -19.52 5.46
C VAL A 304 22.06 -18.18 5.34
N VAL A 305 21.73 -17.54 6.48
CA VAL A 305 20.99 -16.27 6.52
C VAL A 305 21.64 -15.18 5.67
N ALA A 306 22.98 -15.08 5.64
CA ALA A 306 23.68 -14.07 4.83
C ALA A 306 23.35 -14.16 3.33
N LEU A 307 23.30 -15.38 2.79
CA LEU A 307 22.98 -15.68 1.39
C LEU A 307 21.48 -15.61 1.14
N SER A 308 20.68 -16.25 2.02
CA SER A 308 19.22 -16.29 1.92
C SER A 308 18.64 -14.87 1.95
N TYR A 309 19.03 -14.05 2.92
CA TYR A 309 18.60 -12.66 3.02
C TYR A 309 19.05 -11.85 1.79
N GLY A 310 20.34 -11.90 1.45
CA GLY A 310 20.89 -11.08 0.36
C GLY A 310 20.24 -11.38 -0.99
N LEU A 311 20.19 -12.66 -1.37
CA LEU A 311 19.60 -13.09 -2.64
C LEU A 311 18.10 -12.84 -2.69
N THR A 312 17.36 -13.25 -1.66
CA THR A 312 15.90 -13.05 -1.59
C THR A 312 15.57 -11.55 -1.69
N THR A 313 16.28 -10.71 -0.94
CA THR A 313 16.05 -9.27 -0.94
C THR A 313 16.30 -8.64 -2.31
N VAL A 314 17.39 -8.99 -2.98
CA VAL A 314 17.72 -8.46 -4.32
C VAL A 314 16.72 -8.95 -5.37
N VAL A 315 16.45 -10.25 -5.42
CA VAL A 315 15.54 -10.86 -6.41
C VAL A 315 14.14 -10.27 -6.28
N ARG A 316 13.63 -10.12 -5.04
CA ARG A 316 12.33 -9.51 -4.82
C ARG A 316 12.34 -8.01 -5.10
N GLY A 317 13.37 -7.30 -4.63
CA GLY A 317 13.54 -5.87 -4.78
C GLY A 317 13.55 -5.39 -6.24
N ILE A 318 14.27 -6.11 -7.10
CA ILE A 318 14.49 -5.75 -8.51
C ILE A 318 13.55 -6.51 -9.46
N GLY A 319 13.17 -7.75 -9.12
CA GLY A 319 12.34 -8.60 -9.97
C GLY A 319 10.86 -8.57 -9.59
N SER A 320 10.52 -9.17 -8.45
CA SER A 320 9.11 -9.43 -8.08
C SER A 320 8.30 -8.15 -7.93
N ILE A 321 8.80 -7.17 -7.18
CA ILE A 321 8.07 -5.92 -6.87
C ILE A 321 7.62 -5.15 -8.11
N PRO A 322 8.51 -4.82 -9.08
CA PRO A 322 8.06 -4.18 -10.31
C PRO A 322 7.19 -5.11 -11.17
N GLY A 323 7.36 -6.44 -11.08
CA GLY A 323 6.46 -7.42 -11.68
C GLY A 323 5.00 -7.22 -11.23
N HIS A 324 4.73 -7.31 -9.92
CA HIS A 324 3.39 -7.08 -9.37
C HIS A 324 2.84 -5.71 -9.76
N ALA A 325 3.67 -4.66 -9.70
CA ALA A 325 3.26 -3.32 -10.09
C ALA A 325 2.84 -3.28 -11.58
N MET A 326 3.61 -3.88 -12.47
CA MET A 326 3.34 -3.86 -13.92
C MET A 326 2.13 -4.71 -14.30
N TRP A 327 1.98 -5.93 -13.77
CA TRP A 327 0.84 -6.79 -14.09
C TRP A 327 -0.48 -6.16 -13.65
N THR A 328 -0.52 -5.63 -12.42
CA THR A 328 -1.71 -4.93 -11.93
C THR A 328 -1.93 -3.60 -12.66
N ALA A 329 -0.88 -2.92 -13.13
CA ALA A 329 -1.02 -1.72 -13.97
C ALA A 329 -1.71 -2.03 -15.31
N CYS A 330 -1.44 -3.19 -15.93
CA CYS A 330 -2.16 -3.63 -17.13
C CYS A 330 -3.66 -3.82 -16.85
N SER A 331 -4.02 -4.49 -15.75
CA SER A 331 -5.41 -4.62 -15.31
C SER A 331 -6.05 -3.25 -15.05
N GLY A 332 -5.33 -2.34 -14.38
CA GLY A 332 -5.80 -0.98 -14.13
C GLY A 332 -5.97 -0.13 -15.39
N TYR A 333 -5.11 -0.31 -16.39
CA TYR A 333 -5.27 0.34 -17.70
C TYR A 333 -6.53 -0.14 -18.41
N ALA A 334 -6.78 -1.46 -18.42
CA ALA A 334 -7.99 -2.03 -19.03
C ALA A 334 -9.26 -1.53 -18.34
N ILE A 335 -9.29 -1.53 -17.00
CA ILE A 335 -10.39 -0.98 -16.20
C ILE A 335 -10.58 0.52 -16.53
N GLY A 336 -9.50 1.29 -16.56
CA GLY A 336 -9.54 2.72 -16.89
C GLY A 336 -10.08 2.99 -18.29
N HIS A 337 -9.75 2.13 -19.25
CA HIS A 337 -10.30 2.23 -20.61
C HIS A 337 -11.81 2.03 -20.64
N ILE A 338 -12.32 1.01 -19.94
CA ILE A 338 -13.76 0.74 -19.87
C ILE A 338 -14.50 1.90 -19.19
N LEU A 339 -13.94 2.45 -18.10
CA LEU A 339 -14.54 3.58 -17.38
C LEU A 339 -14.56 4.87 -18.21
N GLU A 340 -13.49 5.13 -18.96
CA GLU A 340 -13.39 6.27 -19.88
C GLU A 340 -14.44 6.18 -20.99
N GLN A 341 -14.60 5.00 -21.62
CA GLN A 341 -15.62 4.78 -22.66
C GLN A 341 -17.04 4.98 -22.12
N ARG A 342 -17.36 4.45 -20.94
CA ARG A 342 -18.69 4.62 -20.33
C ARG A 342 -19.04 6.10 -20.10
N LYS A 343 -18.06 6.92 -19.68
CA LYS A 343 -18.25 8.36 -19.49
C LYS A 343 -18.51 9.08 -20.82
N GLN A 344 -17.81 8.70 -21.88
CA GLN A 344 -18.04 9.25 -23.23
C GLN A 344 -19.43 8.90 -23.75
N THR A 345 -19.92 7.68 -23.55
CA THR A 345 -21.27 7.27 -23.95
C THR A 345 -22.38 8.00 -23.17
N GLN A 346 -22.11 8.40 -21.92
CA GLN A 346 -23.07 9.16 -21.10
C GLN A 346 -23.07 10.67 -21.38
N GLN A 347 -22.08 11.20 -22.11
CA GLN A 347 -22.16 12.55 -22.65
C GLN A 347 -23.13 12.53 -23.84
N ILE A 348 -24.33 13.11 -23.62
CA ILE A 348 -25.38 13.30 -24.63
C ILE A 348 -24.74 13.86 -25.92
N PRO A 349 -25.09 13.34 -27.11
CA PRO A 349 -24.57 13.88 -28.36
C PRO A 349 -24.89 15.37 -28.45
N ASP A 350 -23.87 16.13 -28.84
CA ASP A 350 -23.93 17.58 -29.00
C ASP A 350 -25.21 17.98 -29.76
N VAL A 351 -26.08 18.76 -29.09
CA VAL A 351 -27.39 19.18 -29.61
C VAL A 351 -27.23 20.08 -30.87
N THR A 352 -26.01 20.48 -31.20
CA THR A 352 -25.68 21.22 -32.42
C THR A 352 -25.75 20.39 -33.72
N ARG A 353 -26.04 19.08 -33.66
CA ARG A 353 -26.21 18.23 -34.85
C ARG A 353 -27.65 17.96 -35.29
N TRP A 354 -28.63 18.62 -34.69
CA TRP A 354 -29.99 18.61 -35.21
C TRP A 354 -30.11 19.71 -36.27
N ASP A 355 -29.58 19.43 -37.47
CA ASP A 355 -29.95 20.18 -38.67
C ASP A 355 -31.45 19.96 -38.90
N LEU A 356 -32.23 20.98 -38.50
CA LEU A 356 -33.63 21.12 -38.88
C LEU A 356 -33.66 21.57 -40.35
N THR A 357 -33.68 20.59 -41.26
CA THR A 357 -34.14 20.78 -42.65
C THR A 357 -35.46 20.09 -42.87
#